data_AF-A0ABD5Z658-F1
#
_entry.id   AF-A0ABD5Z658-F1
#
_cell.length_a   1.000
_cell.length_b   1.000
_cell.length_c   1.000
_cell.angle_alpha   90.00
_cell.angle_beta   90.00
_cell.angle_gamma   90.00
#
_symmetry.space_group_name_H-M   'P 1'
#
loop_
_entity.id
_entity.type
_entity.pdbx_description
1 polymer ?
#
loop_
_entity_poly.entity_id
_entity_poly.type
_entity_poly.pdbx_seq_one_letter_code
_entity_poly.pdbx_strand_id
1 'polypeptide(L)'
;MSGLQRAEEREWVPLTSESDIFRAFNRAVARTISRGSLNNQFGVQFTPNSPNDLETLFENLDLGWHHYRDGEGGHGATEYRPGEDGQLFGRVLAAFGVPVGDGPVTGLPDYLDVVSRRHQLTFAPEMVAVRGTEWANV
;
A
#
# COMPACT_ATOMS: atom_id res chain seq x y z
N MET A 1 -12.24 -11.38 18.95
CA MET A 1 -11.66 -11.83 17.68
C MET A 1 -10.24 -11.29 17.60
N SER A 2 -9.23 -12.12 17.34
CA SER A 2 -7.85 -11.65 17.21
C SER A 2 -7.61 -11.02 15.83
N GLY A 3 -6.56 -10.21 15.69
CA GLY A 3 -6.18 -9.66 14.39
C GLY A 3 -5.82 -10.74 13.37
N LEU A 4 -5.23 -11.86 13.80
CA LEU A 4 -4.92 -12.98 12.93
C LEU A 4 -6.19 -13.66 12.40
N GLN A 5 -7.16 -13.95 13.28
CA GLN A 5 -8.45 -14.53 12.88
C GLN A 5 -9.16 -13.64 11.85
N ARG A 6 -9.13 -12.32 12.07
CA ARG A 6 -9.74 -11.37 11.14
C ARG A 6 -9.00 -11.28 9.80
N ALA A 7 -7.68 -11.47 9.80
CA ALA A 7 -6.89 -11.53 8.57
C ALA A 7 -7.14 -12.84 7.81
N GLU A 8 -7.34 -13.95 8.52
CA GLU A 8 -7.72 -15.25 7.94
C GLU A 8 -9.12 -15.19 7.32
N GLU A 9 -10.09 -14.59 8.01
CA GLU A 9 -11.46 -14.37 7.50
C GLU A 9 -11.48 -13.52 6.22
N ARG A 10 -10.53 -12.59 6.08
CA ARG A 10 -10.35 -11.76 4.87
C ARG A 10 -9.45 -12.41 3.81
N GLU A 11 -8.97 -13.63 4.03
CA GLU A 11 -8.01 -14.33 3.17
C GLU A 11 -6.68 -13.59 2.97
N TRP A 12 -6.33 -12.69 3.90
CA TRP A 12 -5.06 -11.96 3.90
C TRP A 12 -3.92 -12.82 4.44
N VAL A 13 -4.23 -13.87 5.20
CA VAL A 13 -3.26 -14.82 5.75
C VAL A 13 -3.85 -16.24 5.74
N PRO A 14 -3.09 -17.27 5.31
CA PRO A 14 -1.76 -17.19 4.71
C PRO A 14 -1.83 -16.63 3.27
N LEU A 15 -1.03 -15.61 2.98
CA LEU A 15 -0.90 -15.07 1.64
C LEU A 15 0.08 -15.92 0.85
N THR A 16 -0.28 -16.34 -0.36
CA THR A 16 0.61 -17.06 -1.28
C THR A 16 0.72 -16.29 -2.56
N SER A 17 1.85 -16.37 -3.28
CA SER A 17 2.00 -15.66 -4.56
C SER A 17 0.95 -16.04 -5.61
N GLU A 18 0.30 -17.19 -5.43
CA GLU A 18 -0.71 -17.70 -6.36
C GLU A 18 -2.11 -17.16 -6.08
N SER A 19 -2.36 -16.53 -4.92
CA SER A 19 -3.67 -15.95 -4.63
C SER A 19 -3.88 -14.64 -5.38
N ASP A 20 -5.12 -14.36 -5.81
CA ASP A 20 -5.43 -13.11 -6.51
C ASP A 20 -5.22 -11.90 -5.58
N ILE A 21 -5.53 -12.07 -4.30
CA ILE A 21 -5.35 -11.06 -3.27
C ILE A 21 -3.88 -10.72 -3.02
N PHE A 22 -2.94 -11.63 -3.30
CA PHE A 22 -1.51 -11.33 -3.28
C PHE A 22 -1.15 -10.19 -4.23
N ARG A 23 -1.77 -10.14 -5.42
CA ARG A 23 -1.48 -9.04 -6.36
C ARG A 23 -1.95 -7.70 -5.83
N ALA A 24 -3.08 -7.68 -5.13
CA ALA A 24 -3.60 -6.49 -4.49
C ALA A 24 -2.64 -6.01 -3.38
N PHE A 25 -2.16 -6.92 -2.54
CA PHE A 25 -1.12 -6.60 -1.54
C PHE A 25 0.19 -6.15 -2.15
N ASN A 26 0.67 -6.83 -3.19
CA ASN A 26 1.90 -6.46 -3.89
C ASN A 26 1.82 -5.02 -4.44
N ARG A 27 0.66 -4.64 -4.98
CA ARG A 27 0.38 -3.27 -5.44
C ARG A 27 0.28 -2.29 -4.27
N ALA A 28 -0.37 -2.68 -3.17
CA ALA A 28 -0.47 -1.87 -1.97
C ALA A 28 0.91 -1.56 -1.37
N VAL A 29 1.77 -2.57 -1.22
CA VAL A 29 3.14 -2.43 -0.71
C VAL A 29 3.92 -1.43 -1.55
N ALA A 30 3.91 -1.60 -2.89
CA ALA A 30 4.59 -0.69 -3.79
C ALA A 30 4.09 0.75 -3.61
N ARG A 31 2.76 0.93 -3.53
CA ARG A 31 2.14 2.25 -3.34
C ARG A 31 2.41 2.87 -1.98
N THR A 32 2.42 2.08 -0.91
CA THR A 32 2.71 2.62 0.42
C THR A 32 4.17 3.05 0.51
N ILE A 33 5.09 2.29 -0.09
CA ILE A 33 6.51 2.65 -0.16
C ILE A 33 6.72 3.90 -1.03
N SER A 34 5.99 4.02 -2.14
CA SER A 34 6.26 5.05 -3.14
C SER A 34 5.48 6.35 -2.88
N ARG A 35 4.22 6.27 -2.46
CA ARG A 35 3.27 7.39 -2.35
C ARG A 35 2.36 7.27 -1.13
N GLY A 36 2.86 6.67 -0.06
CA GLY A 36 2.11 6.52 1.16
C GLY A 36 3.01 6.56 2.37
N SER A 37 2.42 6.22 3.50
CA SER A 37 3.15 6.03 4.75
C SER A 37 2.41 5.04 5.64
N LEU A 38 3.17 4.45 6.55
CA LEU A 38 2.67 3.60 7.61
C LEU A 38 3.16 4.16 8.94
N ASN A 39 2.26 4.66 9.79
CA ASN A 39 2.67 5.24 11.07
C ASN A 39 2.95 4.16 12.14
N ASN A 40 3.45 4.57 13.30
CA ASN A 40 3.78 3.67 14.42
C ASN A 40 2.59 2.88 14.99
N GLN A 41 1.36 3.29 14.66
CA GLN A 41 0.11 2.62 15.03
C GLN A 41 -0.45 1.77 13.88
N PHE A 42 0.35 1.52 12.83
CA PHE A 42 -0.03 0.82 11.61
C PHE A 42 -1.15 1.51 10.81
N GLY A 43 -1.33 2.82 11.00
CA GLY A 43 -2.21 3.63 10.18
C GLY A 43 -1.58 3.85 8.80
N VAL A 44 -2.26 3.35 7.76
CA VAL A 44 -1.85 3.52 6.37
C VAL A 44 -2.44 4.80 5.80
N GLN A 45 -1.62 5.55 5.07
CA GLN A 45 -2.05 6.73 4.32
C GLN A 45 -1.56 6.63 2.88
N PHE A 46 -2.40 7.08 1.96
CA PHE A 46 -2.06 7.15 0.54
C PHE A 46 -2.29 8.55 0.00
N THR A 47 -1.39 8.94 -0.91
CA THR A 47 -1.49 10.14 -1.72
C THR A 47 -1.69 9.73 -3.18
N PRO A 48 -2.93 9.72 -3.71
CA PRO A 48 -3.20 9.31 -5.08
C PRO A 48 -2.80 10.36 -6.13
N ASN A 49 -2.77 9.96 -7.40
CA ASN A 49 -2.70 10.90 -8.53
C ASN A 49 -4.12 11.31 -8.94
N SER A 50 -5.05 10.37 -8.85
CA SER A 50 -6.48 10.58 -9.04
C SER A 50 -7.29 9.73 -8.03
N PRO A 51 -8.51 10.16 -7.64
CA PRO A 51 -9.36 9.37 -6.74
C PRO A 51 -9.59 7.92 -7.21
N ASN A 52 -9.78 7.71 -8.52
CA ASN A 52 -10.04 6.40 -9.12
C ASN A 52 -8.88 5.42 -8.93
N ASP A 53 -7.65 5.91 -8.78
CA ASP A 53 -6.48 5.04 -8.64
C ASP A 53 -6.55 4.18 -7.39
N LEU A 54 -7.08 4.71 -6.28
CA LEU A 54 -7.18 4.01 -5.00
C LEU A 54 -8.42 3.12 -4.91
N GLU A 55 -9.49 3.49 -5.60
CA GLU A 55 -10.75 2.73 -5.61
C GLU A 55 -10.50 1.27 -6.02
N THR A 56 -9.87 1.04 -7.17
CA THR A 56 -9.55 -0.32 -7.62
C THR A 56 -8.65 -1.09 -6.66
N LEU A 57 -7.73 -0.42 -5.95
CA LEU A 57 -6.87 -1.10 -4.98
C LEU A 57 -7.69 -1.61 -3.79
N PHE A 58 -8.57 -0.76 -3.28
CA PHE A 58 -9.38 -1.04 -2.11
C PHE A 58 -10.52 -2.04 -2.41
N GLU A 59 -11.12 -1.98 -3.60
CA GLU A 59 -12.08 -2.98 -4.09
C GLU A 59 -11.46 -4.39 -4.13
N ASN A 60 -10.25 -4.52 -4.67
CA ASN A 60 -9.56 -5.82 -4.73
C ASN A 60 -9.18 -6.39 -3.35
N LEU A 61 -9.19 -5.56 -2.31
CA LEU A 61 -8.91 -5.94 -0.93
C LEU A 61 -10.19 -6.08 -0.08
N ASP A 62 -11.36 -5.87 -0.68
CA ASP A 62 -12.65 -5.73 -0.01
C ASP A 62 -12.55 -4.80 1.23
N LEU A 63 -11.93 -3.64 1.00
CA LEU A 63 -11.58 -2.69 2.05
C LEU A 63 -12.25 -1.36 1.76
N GLY A 64 -13.05 -0.87 2.71
CA GLY A 64 -13.55 0.49 2.63
C GLY A 64 -12.41 1.51 2.68
N TRP A 65 -12.67 2.74 2.23
CA TRP A 65 -11.73 3.84 2.36
C TRP A 65 -12.47 5.15 2.60
N HIS A 66 -11.77 6.13 3.15
CA HIS A 66 -12.31 7.46 3.35
C HIS A 66 -11.27 8.52 3.02
N HIS A 67 -11.78 9.65 2.53
CA HIS A 67 -11.00 10.86 2.42
C HIS A 67 -10.63 11.35 3.83
N TYR A 68 -9.35 11.59 4.07
CA TYR A 68 -8.86 12.02 5.38
C TYR A 68 -8.61 13.52 5.44
N ARG A 69 -7.97 14.08 4.40
CA ARG A 69 -7.56 15.48 4.36
C ARG A 69 -7.39 15.98 2.92
N ASP A 70 -7.92 17.18 2.67
CA ASP A 70 -7.61 17.96 1.47
C ASP A 70 -6.26 18.67 1.65
N GLY A 71 -5.50 18.83 0.57
CA GLY A 71 -4.32 19.71 0.58
C GLY A 71 -4.74 21.15 0.87
N GLU A 72 -4.35 21.70 2.01
CA GLU A 72 -4.75 23.05 2.40
C GLU A 72 -4.08 24.10 1.50
N GLY A 73 -4.88 24.98 0.88
CA GLY A 73 -4.37 26.17 0.18
C GLY A 73 -3.45 25.91 -1.03
N GLY A 74 -3.50 24.72 -1.63
CA GLY A 74 -2.55 24.32 -2.69
C GLY A 74 -1.17 23.89 -2.15
N HIS A 75 -1.03 23.73 -0.84
CA HIS A 75 0.16 23.24 -0.17
C HIS A 75 -0.20 22.01 0.68
N GLY A 76 0.14 20.83 0.17
CA GLY A 76 -0.18 19.55 0.78
C GLY A 76 -0.90 18.63 -0.20
N ALA A 77 -0.70 17.34 -0.05
CA ALA A 77 -1.31 16.36 -0.92
C ALA A 77 -2.63 15.86 -0.33
N THR A 78 -3.62 15.54 -1.17
CA THR A 78 -4.85 14.91 -0.72
C THR A 78 -4.54 13.51 -0.16
N GLU A 79 -5.03 13.22 1.04
CA GLU A 79 -4.74 12.00 1.76
C GLU A 79 -6.00 11.13 1.92
N TYR A 80 -5.83 9.83 1.69
CA TYR A 80 -6.86 8.82 1.85
C TYR A 80 -6.39 7.74 2.81
N ARG A 81 -7.32 7.19 3.57
CA ARG A 81 -7.06 6.14 4.55
C ARG A 81 -7.98 4.94 4.35
N PRO A 82 -7.50 3.72 4.60
CA PRO A 82 -8.39 2.58 4.70
C PRO A 82 -9.41 2.77 5.82
N GLY A 83 -10.60 2.20 5.64
CA GLY A 83 -11.71 2.25 6.58
C GLY A 83 -11.57 1.19 7.68
N GLU A 84 -12.63 0.40 7.87
CA GLU A 84 -12.62 -0.73 8.79
C GLU A 84 -11.45 -1.67 8.45
N ASP A 85 -10.75 -2.18 9.47
CA ASP A 85 -9.53 -3.00 9.32
C ASP A 85 -8.28 -2.30 8.77
N GLY A 86 -8.27 -0.97 8.67
CA GLY A 86 -7.09 -0.23 8.20
C GLY A 86 -5.81 -0.47 8.99
N GLN A 87 -5.89 -0.63 10.31
CA GLN A 87 -4.72 -0.98 11.14
C GLN A 87 -4.28 -2.43 10.92
N LEU A 88 -5.23 -3.35 10.68
CA LEU A 88 -4.90 -4.74 10.37
C LEU A 88 -4.19 -4.82 9.01
N PHE A 89 -4.70 -4.08 8.03
CA PHE A 89 -4.08 -3.94 6.72
C PHE A 89 -2.66 -3.40 6.83
N GLY A 90 -2.45 -2.33 7.62
CA GLY A 90 -1.12 -1.79 7.88
C GLY A 90 -0.15 -2.78 8.54
N ARG A 91 -0.62 -3.66 9.41
CA ARG A 91 0.21 -4.75 9.98
C ARG A 91 0.62 -5.77 8.92
N VAL A 92 -0.27 -6.11 8.00
CA VAL A 92 0.06 -7.00 6.88
C VAL A 92 1.12 -6.33 6.01
N LEU A 93 0.95 -5.04 5.65
CA LEU A 93 1.96 -4.28 4.91
C LEU A 93 3.32 -4.24 5.60
N ALA A 94 3.36 -4.04 6.92
CA ALA A 94 4.60 -4.11 7.70
C ALA A 94 5.29 -5.48 7.57
N ALA A 95 4.51 -6.57 7.61
CA ALA A 95 5.04 -7.93 7.40
C ALA A 95 5.58 -8.14 5.97
N PHE A 96 5.08 -7.38 4.99
CA PHE A 96 5.62 -7.32 3.62
C PHE A 96 6.80 -6.35 3.48
N GLY A 97 7.37 -5.84 4.57
CA GLY A 97 8.57 -5.00 4.54
C GLY A 97 8.31 -3.52 4.25
N VAL A 98 7.06 -3.05 4.37
CA VAL A 98 6.79 -1.60 4.36
C VAL A 98 7.35 -0.99 5.65
N PRO A 99 8.20 0.05 5.57
CA PRO A 99 8.74 0.72 6.75
C PRO A 99 7.64 1.32 7.63
N VAL A 100 7.79 1.17 8.95
CA VAL A 100 6.89 1.74 9.97
C VAL A 100 7.51 3.02 10.53
N GLY A 101 6.74 4.10 10.59
CA GLY A 101 7.17 5.41 11.08
C GLY A 101 8.01 6.17 10.05
N ASP A 102 8.86 7.08 10.53
CA ASP A 102 9.71 7.94 9.69
C ASP A 102 11.00 7.24 9.22
N GLY A 103 10.99 5.90 9.20
CA GLY A 103 12.13 5.10 8.75
C GLY A 103 12.36 5.26 7.25
N PRO A 104 13.61 5.44 6.79
CA PRO A 104 13.88 5.53 5.36
C PRO A 104 13.57 4.20 4.67
N VAL A 105 13.06 4.26 3.44
CA VAL A 105 12.99 3.10 2.56
C VAL A 105 14.42 2.76 2.13
N THR A 106 15.02 1.74 2.75
CA THR A 106 16.42 1.34 2.50
C THR A 106 16.59 0.36 1.35
N GLY A 107 15.49 -0.14 0.79
CA GLY A 107 15.52 -1.14 -0.27
C GLY A 107 14.13 -1.57 -0.72
N LEU A 108 14.10 -2.53 -1.63
CA LEU A 108 12.90 -3.24 -2.02
C LEU A 108 12.59 -4.35 -0.99
N PRO A 109 11.31 -4.72 -0.80
CA PRO A 109 10.95 -5.85 0.05
C PRO A 109 11.61 -7.18 -0.38
N ASP A 110 12.17 -7.91 0.58
CA ASP A 110 12.88 -9.18 0.36
C ASP A 110 12.04 -10.24 -0.38
N TYR A 111 10.72 -10.23 -0.20
CA TYR A 111 9.84 -11.20 -0.87
C TYR A 111 9.87 -11.05 -2.41
N LEU A 112 10.28 -9.89 -2.92
CA LEU A 112 10.36 -9.67 -4.37
C LEU A 112 11.41 -10.55 -5.04
N ASP A 113 12.42 -11.01 -4.31
CA ASP A 113 13.46 -11.90 -4.84
C ASP A 113 12.98 -13.35 -5.06
N VAL A 114 11.90 -13.74 -4.38
CA VAL A 114 11.38 -15.12 -4.41
C VAL A 114 10.09 -15.28 -5.22
N VAL A 115 9.38 -14.19 -5.51
CA VAL A 115 8.16 -14.23 -6.33
C VAL A 115 8.47 -14.25 -7.82
N SER A 116 7.50 -14.71 -8.62
CA SER A 116 7.65 -14.73 -10.07
C SER A 116 7.93 -13.34 -10.67
N ARG A 117 8.63 -13.31 -11.81
CA ARG A 117 8.88 -12.09 -12.59
C ARG A 117 7.59 -11.32 -12.89
N ARG A 118 6.46 -12.01 -13.05
CA ARG A 118 5.15 -11.38 -13.24
C ARG A 118 4.78 -10.50 -12.04
N HIS A 119 5.00 -10.95 -10.81
CA HIS A 119 4.72 -10.17 -9.61
C HIS A 119 5.72 -9.02 -9.41
N GLN A 120 6.99 -9.22 -9.77
CA GLN A 120 7.95 -8.11 -9.81
C GLN A 120 7.49 -7.01 -10.80
N LEU A 121 6.96 -7.41 -11.96
CA LEU A 121 6.47 -6.47 -12.98
C LEU A 121 5.15 -5.78 -12.61
N THR A 122 4.34 -6.32 -11.69
CA THR A 122 3.18 -5.58 -11.16
C THR A 122 3.59 -4.59 -10.06
N PHE A 123 4.72 -4.80 -9.41
CA PHE A 123 5.29 -3.89 -8.41
C PHE A 123 5.96 -2.66 -9.05
N ALA A 124 6.75 -2.89 -10.11
CA ALA A 124 7.61 -1.86 -10.70
C ALA A 124 6.87 -0.58 -11.19
N PRO A 125 5.70 -0.64 -11.85
CA PRO A 125 5.02 0.57 -12.33
C PRO A 125 4.67 1.56 -11.20
N GLU A 126 4.24 1.05 -10.05
CA GLU A 126 3.88 1.87 -8.88
C GLU A 126 5.11 2.56 -8.26
N MET A 127 6.31 1.98 -8.42
CA MET A 127 7.57 2.60 -8.01
C MET A 127 8.06 3.65 -9.02
N VAL A 128 7.89 3.39 -10.33
CA VAL A 128 8.33 4.30 -11.40
C VAL A 128 7.45 5.55 -11.47
N ALA A 129 6.15 5.43 -11.20
CA ALA A 129 5.21 6.56 -11.18
C ALA A 129 5.62 7.68 -10.21
N VAL A 130 6.47 7.38 -9.22
CA VAL A 130 7.00 8.36 -8.27
C VAL A 130 8.23 9.08 -8.81
N ARG A 131 9.16 8.34 -9.41
CA ARG A 131 10.40 8.90 -9.95
C ARG A 131 10.19 9.63 -11.28
N GLY A 132 9.20 9.24 -12.09
CA GLY A 132 8.90 9.93 -13.35
C GLY A 132 8.51 11.40 -13.16
N THR A 133 7.88 11.73 -12.03
CA THR A 133 7.47 13.09 -11.67
C THR A 133 8.63 13.94 -11.16
N GLU A 134 9.71 13.33 -10.67
CA GLU A 134 10.94 14.05 -10.27
C GLU A 134 11.69 14.59 -11.50
N TRP A 135 11.67 13.88 -12.64
CA TRP A 135 12.34 14.34 -13.88
C TRP A 135 11.52 15.34 -14.70
N ALA A 136 10.20 15.40 -14.51
CA ALA A 136 9.34 16.35 -15.22
C ALA A 136 9.39 17.77 -14.62
N ASN A 137 10.03 17.94 -13.46
CA ASN A 137 10.16 19.21 -12.75
C ASN A 137 11.62 19.72 -12.69
N VAL A 138 12.52 19.19 -13.54
CA VAL A 138 13.91 19.68 -13.71
C VAL A 138 14.05 20.40 -15.04
#